data_AF-A0A2R7L7N9-F1
#
_entry.id   AF-A0A2R7L7N9-F1
#
_cell.length_a   1.000
_cell.length_b   1.000
_cell.length_c   1.000
_cell.angle_alpha   90.00
_cell.angle_beta   90.00
_cell.angle_gamma   90.00
#
_symmetry.space_group_name_H-M   'P 1'
#
loop_
_entity.id
_entity.type
_entity.pdbx_description
1 polymer ?
#
loop_
_entity_poly.entity_id
_entity_poly.type
_entity_poly.pdbx_seq_one_letter_code
_entity_poly.pdbx_strand_id
1 'polypeptide(L)'
;MLLFYSAECGLKHLVMKDRGQKTTAAVAGEFGHNIRALIAVAQISRSELAQAGNGPVTVPDIRKSGESNTISLSEFHVAMRYSVDLQGDDEAKALQFFDKLTSALKGRLFA
;
A
#
# COMPACT_ATOMS: atom_id res chain seq x y z
N MET A 1 8.25 -6.94 2.64
CA MET A 1 8.48 -5.77 3.53
C MET A 1 8.85 -4.48 2.81
N LEU A 2 9.91 -4.44 1.98
CA LEU A 2 10.35 -3.17 1.35
C LEU A 2 9.28 -2.54 0.46
N LEU A 3 8.54 -3.33 -0.33
CA LEU A 3 7.46 -2.83 -1.20
C LEU A 3 6.35 -2.09 -0.44
N PHE A 4 5.99 -2.58 0.76
CA PHE A 4 5.01 -1.90 1.62
C PHE A 4 5.48 -0.48 1.96
N TYR A 5 6.70 -0.36 2.49
CA TYR A 5 7.23 0.94 2.89
C TYR A 5 7.49 1.87 1.70
N SER A 6 7.91 1.33 0.56
CA SER A 6 8.05 2.11 -0.67
C SER A 6 6.70 2.69 -1.11
N ALA A 7 5.62 1.89 -1.10
CA ALA A 7 4.29 2.36 -1.43
C ALA A 7 3.79 3.41 -0.43
N GLU A 8 3.94 3.13 0.86
CA GLU A 8 3.54 4.03 1.94
C GLU A 8 4.23 5.40 1.84
N CYS A 9 5.57 5.40 1.69
CA CYS A 9 6.34 6.63 1.57
C CYS A 9 5.98 7.42 0.31
N GLY A 10 5.78 6.76 -0.82
CA GLY A 10 5.35 7.41 -2.06
C GLY A 10 3.98 8.06 -1.92
N LEU A 11 3.01 7.38 -1.30
CA LEU A 11 1.70 7.95 -1.03
C LEU A 11 1.78 9.15 -0.08
N LYS A 12 2.52 9.03 1.03
CA LYS A 12 2.71 10.13 1.98
C LYS A 12 3.34 11.33 1.30
N HIS A 13 4.34 11.11 0.43
CA HIS A 13 4.94 12.18 -0.35
C HIS A 13 3.93 12.91 -1.24
N LEU A 14 3.06 12.19 -1.95
CA LEU A 14 2.02 12.82 -2.78
C LEU A 14 1.05 13.66 -1.92
N VAL A 15 0.56 13.11 -0.81
CA VAL A 15 -0.32 13.84 0.11
C VAL A 15 0.38 15.09 0.67
N MET A 16 1.66 14.98 1.02
CA MET A 16 2.46 16.12 1.46
C MET A 16 2.62 17.18 0.37
N LYS A 17 2.94 16.77 -0.86
CA LYS A 17 3.11 17.65 -2.03
C LYS A 17 1.82 18.44 -2.29
N ASP A 18 0.68 17.77 -2.31
CA ASP A 18 -0.62 18.40 -2.58
C ASP A 18 -1.04 19.37 -1.45
N ARG A 19 -0.65 19.08 -0.21
CA ARG A 19 -0.95 19.92 0.97
C ARG A 19 0.13 20.96 1.28
N GLY A 20 1.19 21.07 0.47
CA GLY A 20 2.31 21.99 0.73
C GLY A 20 3.10 21.69 2.02
N GLN A 21 3.05 20.45 2.51
CA GLN A 21 3.73 20.02 3.75
C GLN A 21 5.16 19.56 3.48
N LYS A 22 6.08 19.88 4.39
CA LYS A 22 7.53 19.57 4.24
C LYS A 22 8.00 18.36 5.02
N THR A 23 7.24 17.89 6.01
CA THR A 23 7.64 16.79 6.89
C THR A 23 6.59 15.69 6.92
N THR A 24 7.05 14.44 7.02
CA THR A 24 6.19 13.27 7.13
C THR A 24 5.42 13.22 8.44
N ALA A 25 5.85 13.96 9.48
CA ALA A 25 5.16 14.06 10.76
C ALA A 25 3.72 14.54 10.62
N ALA A 26 3.46 15.48 9.69
CA ALA A 26 2.13 16.03 9.46
C ALA A 26 1.15 15.00 8.88
N VAL A 27 1.64 14.04 8.10
CA VAL A 27 0.82 12.98 7.47
C VAL A 27 0.82 11.69 8.29
N ALA A 28 1.90 11.42 9.04
CA ALA A 28 2.02 10.24 9.88
C ALA A 28 1.00 10.22 11.02
N GLY A 29 0.71 11.38 11.64
CA GLY A 29 -0.29 11.48 12.71
C GLY A 29 -1.74 11.25 12.24
N GLU A 30 -2.04 11.57 10.98
CA GLU A 30 -3.40 11.46 10.42
C GLU A 30 -3.68 10.06 9.85
N PHE A 31 -2.71 9.47 9.14
CA PHE A 31 -2.94 8.22 8.41
C PHE A 31 -2.18 7.01 8.95
N GLY A 32 -1.18 7.22 9.81
CA GLY A 32 -0.33 6.13 10.31
C GLY A 32 0.23 5.28 9.17
N HIS A 33 -0.08 3.98 9.19
CA HIS A 33 0.27 2.98 8.17
C HIS A 33 -0.91 2.58 7.28
N ASN A 34 -2.01 3.37 7.27
CA ASN A 34 -3.24 3.05 6.55
C ASN A 34 -3.13 3.31 5.04
N ILE A 35 -2.69 2.30 4.30
CA ILE A 35 -2.53 2.36 2.84
C ILE A 35 -3.84 2.72 2.12
N ARG A 36 -4.99 2.20 2.57
CA ARG A 36 -6.28 2.50 1.90
C ARG A 36 -6.64 3.97 2.02
N ALA A 37 -6.48 4.55 3.21
CA ALA A 37 -6.73 5.98 3.43
C ALA A 37 -5.75 6.84 2.62
N LEU A 38 -4.47 6.47 2.60
CA LEU A 38 -3.45 7.16 1.83
C LEU A 38 -3.73 7.12 0.31
N ILE A 39 -4.16 5.98 -0.25
CA ILE A 39 -4.57 5.88 -1.67
C ILE A 39 -5.73 6.82 -1.98
N ALA A 40 -6.74 6.86 -1.10
CA ALA A 40 -7.91 7.71 -1.28
C ALA A 40 -7.55 9.20 -1.28
N VAL A 41 -6.70 9.63 -0.34
CA VAL A 41 -6.29 11.04 -0.21
C VAL A 41 -5.29 11.45 -1.29
N ALA A 42 -4.40 10.55 -1.71
CA ALA A 42 -3.51 10.79 -2.84
C ALA A 42 -4.24 10.75 -4.20
N GLN A 43 -5.55 10.50 -4.21
CA GLN A 43 -6.40 10.45 -5.41
C GLN A 43 -5.82 9.57 -6.52
N ILE A 44 -5.28 8.39 -6.16
CA ILE A 44 -4.84 7.41 -7.15
C ILE A 44 -6.07 6.67 -7.68
N SER A 45 -6.33 6.84 -8.97
CA SER A 45 -7.46 6.20 -9.64
C SER A 45 -7.24 4.71 -9.83
N ARG A 46 -8.35 3.96 -9.93
CA ARG A 46 -8.29 2.54 -10.30
C ARG A 46 -7.65 2.32 -11.68
N SER A 47 -7.82 3.27 -12.60
CA SER A 47 -7.19 3.21 -13.92
C SER A 47 -5.68 3.35 -13.85
N GLU A 48 -5.14 4.26 -13.02
CA GLU A 48 -3.69 4.39 -12.82
C GLU A 48 -3.10 3.10 -12.25
N LEU A 49 -3.77 2.49 -11.27
CA LEU A 49 -3.35 1.20 -10.71
C LEU A 49 -3.42 0.06 -11.75
N ALA A 50 -4.46 0.03 -12.58
CA ALA A 50 -4.64 -0.98 -13.63
C ALA A 50 -3.66 -0.82 -14.80
N GLN A 51 -3.18 0.39 -15.08
CA GLN A 51 -2.17 0.65 -16.11
C GLN A 51 -0.75 0.31 -15.63
N ALA A 52 -0.50 0.36 -14.32
CA ALA A 52 0.79 0.07 -13.72
C ALA A 52 1.17 -1.42 -13.69
N GLY A 53 0.35 -2.31 -14.26
CA GLY A 53 0.67 -3.73 -14.45
C GLY A 53 -0.39 -4.48 -15.24
N ASN A 54 -0.09 -5.70 -15.67
CA ASN A 54 -1.06 -6.51 -16.40
C ASN A 54 -2.19 -7.00 -15.46
N GLY A 55 -3.44 -6.71 -15.84
CA GLY A 55 -4.65 -7.23 -15.19
C GLY A 55 -5.25 -6.36 -14.07
N PRO A 56 -6.47 -6.70 -13.62
CA PRO A 56 -7.24 -5.90 -12.66
C PRO A 56 -6.48 -5.72 -11.34
N VAL A 57 -6.69 -4.56 -10.69
CA VAL A 57 -6.17 -4.29 -9.34
C VAL A 57 -7.28 -4.51 -8.34
N THR A 58 -7.17 -5.62 -7.62
CA THR A 58 -8.00 -5.94 -6.47
C THR A 58 -7.14 -5.79 -5.23
N VAL A 59 -7.63 -5.04 -4.24
CA VAL A 59 -6.99 -5.04 -2.92
C VAL A 59 -7.16 -6.45 -2.34
N PRO A 60 -6.07 -7.17 -2.03
CA PRO A 60 -6.19 -8.55 -1.59
C PRO A 60 -6.79 -8.62 -0.19
N ASP A 61 -7.60 -9.65 0.02
CA ASP A 61 -7.91 -10.15 1.35
C ASP A 61 -6.73 -11.01 1.81
N ILE A 62 -6.14 -10.65 2.95
CA ILE A 62 -4.96 -11.33 3.48
C ILE A 62 -5.38 -12.08 4.73
N ARG A 63 -5.11 -13.38 4.82
CA ARG A 63 -5.48 -14.20 5.99
C ARG A 63 -4.23 -14.77 6.63
N LYS A 64 -4.25 -14.89 7.95
CA LYS A 64 -3.23 -15.64 8.68
C LYS A 64 -3.54 -17.13 8.59
N SER A 65 -2.50 -17.97 8.56
CA SER A 65 -2.66 -19.42 8.55
C SER A 65 -3.38 -19.89 9.81
N GLY A 66 -4.42 -20.71 9.66
CA GLY A 66 -5.22 -21.23 10.78
C GLY A 66 -6.24 -20.25 11.38
N GLU A 67 -6.33 -19.01 10.89
CA GLU A 67 -7.35 -18.05 11.28
C GLU A 67 -8.37 -17.83 10.16
N SER A 68 -9.65 -17.63 10.52
CA SER A 68 -10.69 -17.28 9.54
C SER A 68 -10.75 -15.78 9.23
N ASN A 69 -10.04 -14.96 10.02
CA ASN A 69 -10.11 -13.51 9.91
C ASN A 69 -9.10 -12.98 8.89
N THR A 70 -9.53 -11.98 8.13
CA THR A 70 -8.65 -11.21 7.26
C THR A 70 -7.94 -10.12 8.06
N ILE A 71 -6.70 -9.82 7.67
CA ILE A 71 -5.93 -8.68 8.15
C ILE A 71 -5.91 -7.58 7.09
N SER A 72 -5.80 -6.34 7.53
CA SER A 72 -5.65 -5.20 6.64
C SER A 72 -4.26 -5.16 5.98
N LEU A 73 -4.13 -4.39 4.90
CA LEU A 73 -2.84 -4.07 4.30
C LEU A 73 -1.87 -3.41 5.31
N SER A 74 -2.42 -2.66 6.26
CA SER A 74 -1.65 -2.05 7.34
C SER A 74 -1.11 -3.11 8.29
N GLU A 75 -1.86 -4.16 8.58
CA GLU A 75 -1.41 -5.25 9.46
C GLU A 75 -0.46 -6.22 8.74
N PHE A 76 -0.52 -6.30 7.41
CA PHE A 76 0.40 -7.13 6.63
C PHE A 76 1.87 -6.82 6.89
N HIS A 77 2.27 -5.54 7.02
CA HIS A 77 3.67 -5.21 7.31
C HIS A 77 4.12 -5.70 8.70
N VAL A 78 3.18 -5.75 9.67
CA VAL A 78 3.42 -6.30 11.00
C VAL A 78 3.57 -7.82 10.93
N ALA A 79 2.66 -8.48 10.20
CA ALA A 79 2.69 -9.92 9.97
C ALA A 79 4.03 -10.34 9.34
N MET A 80 4.46 -9.66 8.28
CA MET A 80 5.74 -9.93 7.62
C MET A 80 6.95 -9.61 8.52
N ARG A 81 6.91 -8.55 9.33
CA ARG A 81 7.99 -8.22 10.27
C ARG A 81 8.21 -9.31 11.31
N TYR A 82 7.13 -9.91 11.80
CA TYR A 82 7.18 -10.92 12.85
C TYR A 82 7.06 -12.35 12.31
N SER A 83 7.28 -12.55 11.00
CA SER A 83 7.25 -13.87 10.34
C SER A 83 5.96 -14.65 10.63
N VAL A 84 4.82 -13.97 10.62
CA VAL A 84 3.50 -14.59 10.75
C VAL A 84 3.18 -15.32 9.45
N ASP A 85 2.83 -16.60 9.56
CA ASP A 85 2.41 -17.39 8.40
C ASP A 85 1.08 -16.90 7.83
N LEU A 86 1.07 -16.67 6.52
CA LEU A 86 -0.12 -16.26 5.77
C LEU A 86 -0.71 -17.45 5.00
N GLN A 87 -2.00 -17.37 4.71
CA GLN A 87 -2.71 -18.46 4.05
C GLN A 87 -2.39 -18.50 2.55
N GLY A 88 -1.93 -19.66 2.06
CA GLY A 88 -1.83 -19.94 0.62
C GLY A 88 -1.00 -18.91 -0.14
N ASP A 89 -1.62 -18.25 -1.13
CA ASP A 89 -1.00 -17.25 -2.01
C ASP A 89 -1.27 -15.80 -1.58
N ASP A 90 -1.80 -15.58 -0.37
CA ASP A 90 -2.17 -14.24 0.12
C ASP A 90 -0.95 -13.31 0.23
N GLU A 91 0.24 -13.83 0.59
CA GLU A 91 1.48 -13.05 0.57
C GLU A 91 1.83 -12.58 -0.85
N ALA A 92 1.81 -13.50 -1.82
CA ALA A 92 2.15 -13.19 -3.20
C ALA A 92 1.18 -12.15 -3.79
N LYS A 93 -0.12 -12.26 -3.49
CA LYS A 93 -1.13 -11.27 -3.87
C LYS A 93 -0.88 -9.90 -3.22
N ALA A 94 -0.53 -9.86 -1.94
CA ALA A 94 -0.17 -8.62 -1.25
C ALA A 94 1.07 -7.96 -1.87
N LEU A 95 2.12 -8.73 -2.14
CA LEU A 95 3.34 -8.23 -2.78
C LEU A 95 3.06 -7.72 -4.19
N GLN A 96 2.27 -8.44 -5.00
CA GLN A 96 1.87 -8.01 -6.32
C GLN A 96 1.06 -6.69 -6.28
N PHE A 97 0.17 -6.54 -5.29
CA PHE A 97 -0.56 -5.29 -5.09
C PHE A 97 0.38 -4.12 -4.80
N PHE A 98 1.34 -4.29 -3.88
CA PHE A 98 2.30 -3.23 -3.56
C PHE A 98 3.25 -2.91 -4.73
N ASP A 99 3.65 -3.91 -5.50
CA ASP A 99 4.46 -3.69 -6.71
C ASP A 99 3.72 -2.82 -7.74
N LYS A 100 2.46 -3.15 -8.04
CA LYS A 100 1.61 -2.31 -8.92
C LYS A 100 1.43 -0.90 -8.37
N LEU A 101 1.17 -0.78 -7.06
CA LEU A 101 1.01 0.52 -6.41
C LEU A 101 2.29 1.36 -6.48
N THR A 102 3.46 0.78 -6.22
CA THR A 102 4.75 1.51 -6.35
C THR A 102 5.03 1.91 -7.80
N SER A 103 4.65 1.08 -8.77
CA SER A 103 4.78 1.43 -10.19
C SER A 103 3.86 2.58 -10.59
N ALA A 104 2.61 2.61 -10.12
CA ALA A 104 1.71 3.74 -10.34
C ALA A 104 2.24 5.03 -9.70
N LEU A 105 2.81 4.93 -8.49
CA LEU A 105 3.38 6.07 -7.77
C LEU A 105 4.57 6.68 -8.50
N LYS A 106 5.46 5.87 -9.11
CA LYS A 106 6.60 6.38 -9.88
C LYS A 106 6.16 7.35 -10.98
N GLY A 107 5.05 7.06 -11.66
CA GLY A 107 4.49 7.94 -12.69
C GLY A 107 4.07 9.31 -12.18
N ARG A 108 3.73 9.46 -10.90
CA ARG A 108 3.34 10.73 -10.28
C ARG A 108 4.48 11.45 -9.55
N LEU A 109 5.43 10.69 -9.01
CA LEU A 109 6.53 11.25 -8.24
C LEU A 109 7.57 11.95 -9.14
N PHE A 110 7.69 11.50 -10.39
CA PHE A 110 8.69 12.00 -11.35
C PHE A 110 8.08 12.67 -12.59
N ALA A 111 6.76 12.92 -12.57
CA ALA A 111 6.09 13.79 -13.55
C ALA A 111 6.04 15.23 -13.05
#